data_AF-A0A7W3Y5D0-F1
#
_entry.id   AF-A0A7W3Y5D0-F1
#
_cell.length_a   1.000
_cell.length_b   1.000
_cell.length_c   1.000
_cell.angle_alpha   90.00
_cell.angle_beta   90.00
_cell.angle_gamma   90.00
#
_symmetry.space_group_name_H-M   'P 1'
#
loop_
_entity.id
_entity.type
_entity.pdbx_description
1 polymer ?
#
loop_
_entity_poly.entity_id
_entity_poly.type
_entity_poly.pdbx_seq_one_letter_code
_entity_poly.pdbx_strand_id
1 'polypeptide(L)'
;MDLPEVARDFPGLVRRCDAVAQRLPQLRVEFAEASTFQAAFAAVASALLANAARIEDAPEDPVAYVRGRLDAMLEDCPPPPDAPV
;
A
#
# COMPACT_ATOMS: atom_id res chain seq x y z
N MET A 1 10.95 -10.57 -1.98
CA MET A 1 10.81 -9.46 -2.94
C MET A 1 10.96 -8.17 -2.17
N ASP A 2 11.95 -7.33 -2.53
CA ASP A 2 12.24 -6.08 -1.82
C ASP A 2 11.26 -4.98 -2.24
N LEU A 3 10.55 -4.41 -1.27
CA LEU A 3 9.97 -3.08 -1.43
C LEU A 3 11.13 -2.08 -1.62
N PRO A 4 10.89 -0.91 -2.24
CA PRO A 4 11.87 0.17 -2.20
C PRO A 4 12.37 0.39 -0.77
N GLU A 5 13.56 0.94 -0.56
CA GLU A 5 14.05 1.24 0.80
C GLU A 5 13.10 2.18 1.56
N VAL A 6 13.20 2.20 2.89
CA VAL A 6 12.41 3.10 3.74
C VAL A 6 12.62 4.53 3.26
N ALA A 7 11.53 5.23 2.95
CA ALA A 7 11.57 6.60 2.47
C ALA A 7 12.10 7.52 3.57
N ARG A 8 13.02 8.42 3.21
CA ARG A 8 13.57 9.43 4.11
C ARG A 8 12.85 10.78 4.01
N ASP A 9 12.07 10.95 2.96
CA ASP A 9 11.39 12.19 2.58
C ASP A 9 10.02 11.89 1.94
N PHE A 10 9.20 12.92 1.79
CA PHE A 10 7.87 12.80 1.20
C PHE A 10 7.89 12.30 -0.26
N PRO A 11 8.77 12.78 -1.16
CA PRO A 11 8.87 12.22 -2.52
C PRO A 11 9.29 10.74 -2.57
N GLY A 12 10.11 10.29 -1.62
CA GLY A 12 10.41 8.87 -1.44
C GLY A 12 9.18 8.07 -1.02
N LEU A 13 8.36 8.62 -0.12
CA LEU A 13 7.13 7.99 0.36
C LEU A 13 6.11 7.84 -0.78
N VAL A 14 5.94 8.87 -1.60
CA VAL A 14 5.07 8.85 -2.79
C VAL A 14 5.49 7.70 -3.72
N ARG A 15 6.78 7.64 -4.10
CA ARG A 15 7.30 6.56 -4.96
C ARG A 15 7.09 5.17 -4.37
N ARG A 16 7.22 5.03 -3.06
CA ARG A 16 6.99 3.77 -2.35
C ARG A 16 5.51 3.37 -2.38
N CYS A 17 4.59 4.31 -2.20
CA CYS A 17 3.16 4.07 -2.35
C CYS A 17 2.82 3.63 -3.78
N ASP A 18 3.35 4.31 -4.80
CA ASP A 18 3.10 3.96 -6.20
C ASP A 18 3.62 2.57 -6.55
N ALA A 19 4.80 2.20 -6.05
CA ALA A 19 5.34 0.86 -6.22
C ALA A 19 4.46 -0.22 -5.57
N VAL A 20 3.83 0.08 -4.43
CA VAL A 20 2.86 -0.82 -3.80
C VAL A 20 1.59 -0.93 -4.63
N ALA A 21 1.01 0.20 -5.08
CA ALA A 21 -0.18 0.21 -5.92
C ALA A 21 -0.01 -0.64 -7.19
N GLN A 22 1.13 -0.50 -7.88
CA GLN A 22 1.42 -1.27 -9.09
C GLN A 22 1.51 -2.78 -8.84
N ARG A 23 1.84 -3.20 -7.61
CA ARG A 23 1.99 -4.60 -7.23
C ARG A 23 0.75 -5.21 -6.60
N LEU A 24 -0.17 -4.40 -6.12
CA LEU A 24 -1.36 -4.86 -5.43
C LEU A 24 -2.21 -5.85 -6.24
N PRO A 25 -2.42 -5.68 -7.57
CA PRO A 25 -3.14 -6.67 -8.37
C PRO A 25 -2.43 -8.03 -8.41
N GLN A 26 -1.10 -8.04 -8.48
CA GLN A 26 -0.33 -9.29 -8.44
C GLN A 26 -0.44 -9.96 -7.07
N LEU A 27 -0.32 -9.17 -6.00
CA LEU A 27 -0.52 -9.64 -4.63
C LEU A 27 -1.91 -10.26 -4.44
N ARG A 28 -2.94 -9.70 -5.09
CA ARG A 28 -4.30 -10.22 -5.06
C ARG A 28 -4.45 -11.57 -5.77
N VAL A 29 -3.73 -11.76 -6.87
CA VAL A 29 -3.69 -13.03 -7.61
C VAL A 29 -2.88 -14.10 -6.84
N GLU A 30 -1.73 -13.71 -6.26
CA GLU A 30 -0.90 -14.61 -5.45
C GLU A 30 -1.65 -15.11 -4.19
N PHE A 31 -2.42 -14.23 -3.55
CA PHE A 31 -3.27 -14.57 -2.42
C PHE A 31 -4.73 -14.67 -2.86
N ALA A 32 -5.08 -15.78 -3.51
CA ALA A 32 -6.45 -16.06 -3.95
C ALA A 32 -7.46 -15.94 -2.79
N GLU A 33 -7.12 -16.48 -1.62
CA GLU A 33 -7.90 -16.35 -0.39
C GLU A 33 -7.98 -14.89 0.09
N ALA A 34 -9.20 -14.38 0.25
CA ALA A 34 -9.46 -13.00 0.64
C ALA A 34 -8.85 -12.64 2.01
N SER A 35 -8.90 -13.55 2.99
CA SER A 35 -8.32 -13.37 4.32
C SER A 35 -6.79 -13.20 4.27
N THR A 36 -6.13 -14.01 3.44
CA THR A 36 -4.66 -13.97 3.27
C THR A 36 -4.24 -12.69 2.55
N PHE A 37 -4.98 -12.28 1.51
CA PHE A 37 -4.76 -11.00 0.86
C PHE A 37 -4.92 -9.83 1.84
N GLN A 38 -6.00 -9.82 2.63
CA GLN A 38 -6.25 -8.77 3.62
C GLN A 38 -5.12 -8.69 4.66
N ALA A 39 -4.63 -9.83 5.15
CA ALA A 39 -3.50 -9.87 6.08
C ALA A 39 -2.22 -9.31 5.45
N ALA A 40 -1.91 -9.70 4.21
CA ALA A 40 -0.75 -9.19 3.48
C ALA A 40 -0.86 -7.69 3.21
N PHE A 41 -2.03 -7.20 2.79
CA PHE A 41 -2.30 -5.78 2.60
C PHE A 41 -2.18 -4.99 3.90
N ALA A 42 -2.73 -5.49 5.00
CA ALA A 42 -2.62 -4.85 6.31
C ALA A 42 -1.17 -4.72 6.79
N ALA A 43 -0.31 -5.71 6.50
CA ALA A 43 1.12 -5.63 6.79
C ALA A 43 1.82 -4.54 5.97
N VAL A 44 1.49 -4.41 4.68
CA VAL A 44 2.02 -3.36 3.81
C VAL A 44 1.54 -1.97 4.26
N ALA A 45 0.25 -1.83 4.56
CA ALA A 45 -0.35 -0.61 5.10
C ALA A 45 0.35 -0.16 6.39
N SER A 46 0.53 -1.09 7.33
CA SER A 46 1.22 -0.82 8.59
C SER A 46 2.66 -0.33 8.38
N ALA A 47 3.39 -0.94 7.44
CA ALA A 47 4.75 -0.53 7.11
C ALA A 47 4.81 0.87 6.46
N LEU A 48 3.88 1.20 5.56
CA LEU A 48 3.80 2.52 4.93
C LEU A 48 3.43 3.60 5.95
N LEU A 49 2.46 3.35 6.82
CA LEU A 49 2.07 4.28 7.89
C LEU A 49 3.21 4.51 8.88
N ALA A 50 3.94 3.46 9.26
CA ALA A 50 5.11 3.57 10.13
C ALA A 50 6.26 4.34 9.46
N ASN A 51 6.41 4.25 8.13
CA ASN A 51 7.37 5.07 7.40
C ASN A 51 6.93 6.54 7.36
N ALA A 52 5.66 6.80 7.05
CA ALA A 52 5.09 8.13 6.97
C ALA A 52 5.22 8.90 8.29
N ALA A 53 4.95 8.23 9.42
CA ALA A 53 5.04 8.82 10.76
C ALA A 53 6.46 9.30 11.15
N ARG A 54 7.50 8.93 10.39
CA ARG A 54 8.89 9.36 10.61
C ARG A 54 9.32 10.53 9.73
N ILE A 55 8.45 10.98 8.81
CA ILE A 55 8.74 12.08 7.90
C ILE A 55 8.15 13.34 8.53
N GLU A 56 9.03 14.20 9.05
CA GLU A 56 8.62 15.43 9.78
C GLU A 56 8.54 16.66 8.86
N ASP A 57 9.39 16.74 7.83
CA ASP A 57 9.45 17.84 6.89
C ASP A 57 8.82 17.44 5.55
N ALA A 58 7.52 17.70 5.43
CA ALA A 58 6.71 17.37 4.26
C ALA A 58 5.75 18.52 3.92
N PRO A 59 5.40 18.69 2.63
CA PRO A 59 4.45 19.73 2.20
C PRO A 59 3.02 19.49 2.72
N GLU A 60 2.69 18.25 3.10
CA GLU A 60 1.40 17.82 3.64
C GLU A 60 1.62 16.67 4.65
N ASP A 61 0.57 16.31 5.40
CA ASP A 61 0.63 15.21 6.38
C ASP A 61 0.91 13.87 5.68
N PRO A 62 2.11 13.26 5.89
CA PRO A 62 2.48 12.02 5.22
C PRO A 62 1.59 10.84 5.61
N VAL A 63 1.07 10.81 6.84
CA VAL A 63 0.20 9.74 7.32
C VAL A 63 -1.17 9.86 6.67
N ALA A 64 -1.70 11.09 6.56
CA ALA A 64 -2.94 11.35 5.84
C ALA A 64 -2.82 10.98 4.36
N TYR A 65 -1.71 11.35 3.71
CA TYR A 65 -1.42 10.96 2.33
C TYR A 65 -1.43 9.44 2.14
N VAL A 66 -0.73 8.69 3.00
CA VAL A 66 -0.68 7.23 2.92
C VAL A 66 -2.06 6.60 3.12
N ARG A 67 -2.86 7.10 4.07
CA ARG A 67 -4.24 6.60 4.25
C ARG A 67 -5.07 6.77 2.98
N GLY A 68 -5.08 7.97 2.41
CA GLY A 68 -5.81 8.23 1.16
C GLY A 68 -5.33 7.35 -0.01
N ARG A 69 -4.02 7.08 -0.11
CA ARG A 69 -3.49 6.17 -1.13
C ARG A 69 -3.87 4.71 -0.88
N LEU A 70 -3.91 4.25 0.37
CA LEU A 70 -4.33 2.89 0.73
C LEU A 70 -5.82 2.66 0.45
N ASP A 71 -6.68 3.64 0.74
CA ASP A 71 -8.10 3.57 0.40
C ASP A 71 -8.30 3.47 -1.12
N ALA A 72 -7.68 4.37 -1.89
CA ALA A 72 -7.75 4.33 -3.36
C ALA A 72 -7.23 3.01 -3.94
N MET A 73 -6.15 2.46 -3.37
CA MET A 73 -5.62 1.15 -3.73
C MET A 73 -6.63 0.01 -3.55
N LEU A 74 -7.44 0.04 -2.48
CA LEU A 74 -8.48 -0.97 -2.25
C LEU A 74 -9.65 -0.80 -3.23
N GLU A 75 -10.01 0.44 -3.55
CA GLU A 75 -11.06 0.74 -4.54
C GLU A 75 -10.68 0.28 -5.96
N ASP A 76 -9.41 0.46 -6.34
CA ASP A 76 -8.86 0.02 -7.63
C ASP A 76 -8.46 -1.47 -7.65
N CYS A 77 -8.51 -2.16 -6.52
CA CYS A 77 -8.09 -3.57 -6.43
C CYS A 77 -9.13 -4.47 -7.11
N PRO A 78 -8.71 -5.35 -8.04
CA PRO A 78 -9.65 -6.26 -8.69
C PRO A 78 -10.34 -7.18 -7.68
N PRO A 79 -11.60 -7.58 -7.95
CA PRO A 79 -12.33 -8.48 -7.07
C PRO A 79 -11.60 -9.83 -6.94
N PRO A 80 -11.91 -10.62 -5.89
CA PRO A 80 -11.41 -11.99 -5.77
C PRO A 80 -11.58 -12.77 -7.08
N PRO A 81 -10.59 -13.58 -7.50
CA PRO A 81 -10.76 -14.45 -8.65
C PRO A 81 -11.93 -15.43 -8.50
N ASP A 82 -12.32 -15.76 -7.26
CA ASP A 82 -13.46 -16.61 -6.91
C ASP A 82 -14.75 -15.84 -6.57
N ALA A 83 -14.81 -14.52 -6.79
CA ALA A 83 -16.05 -13.77 -6.61
C ALA A 83 -17.04 -14.18 -7.71
N PRO A 84 -18.28 -14.60 -7.38
CA PRO A 84 -19.27 -14.89 -8.41
C PRO A 84 -19.54 -13.64 -9.26
N VAL A 85 -19.38 -13.80 -10.57
CA VAL A 85 -19.74 -12.80 -11.60
C VAL A 85 -21.25 -12.59 -11.68
#